data_AF-A0A351DVJ6-F1
#
_entry.id   AF-A0A351DVJ6-F1
#
_cell.length_a   1.000
_cell.length_b   1.000
_cell.length_c   1.000
_cell.angle_alpha   90.00
_cell.angle_beta   90.00
_cell.angle_gamma   90.00
#
_symmetry.space_group_name_H-M   'P 1'
#
loop_
_entity.id
_entity.type
_entity.pdbx_description
1 polymer ?
#
loop_
_entity_poly.entity_id
_entity_poly.type
_entity_poly.pdbx_seq_one_letter_code
_entity_poly.pdbx_strand_id
1 'polypeptide(L)'
;MTVGTMLVGVSVVWQALIVTRGARPNDAFWRREKWPLALVCWFVWTMASAGWSLDPARSWKMVSIEAALGMLVLSWWACPPPNLMGIRRAVGWSAATACLLCVIQGGIQWYNDASELEWTPYTSHIRLSLLAGLGLGWAMVEKRRLLAWTLGIAWAAFAWCTGALTAAVLLPLTFLWGMWSSLPVRPRKWFAGSAVMGLVAAVGSLLIWLQPVPLPNELPERTPWGNLYMHQPELTLSEGGHRVFVLSCPMEWDSAWKQVSDVSLDTPQRRGHALRQCMLRYITSLGLPKDGATIASLSPEDVRAIEEGNTNCHPAQGLTQRMRSVRFGYETWRDFKNPTGSSIWQRWEHWQAAVLTWQSAPWIGHG
;
A
#
# COMPACT_ATOMS: atom_id res chain seq x y z
N MET A 1 11.01 -17.64 4.88
CA MET A 1 11.37 -17.25 3.50
C MET A 1 10.08 -17.26 2.68
N THR A 2 9.81 -16.24 1.86
CA THR A 2 8.61 -16.24 1.02
C THR A 2 8.80 -17.22 -0.14
N VAL A 3 7.72 -17.87 -0.59
CA VAL A 3 7.75 -18.81 -1.74
C VAL A 3 8.42 -18.17 -2.96
N GLY A 4 8.25 -16.85 -3.17
CA GLY A 4 8.93 -16.10 -4.22
C GLY A 4 10.46 -16.08 -4.08
N THR A 5 11.01 -15.94 -2.87
CA THR A 5 12.48 -16.04 -2.66
C THR A 5 13.01 -17.45 -2.90
N MET A 6 12.24 -18.49 -2.57
CA MET A 6 12.59 -19.87 -2.91
C MET A 6 12.56 -20.11 -4.41
N LEU A 7 11.55 -19.61 -5.13
CA LEU A 7 11.45 -19.77 -6.58
C LEU A 7 12.55 -19.00 -7.35
N VAL A 8 12.95 -17.82 -6.87
CA VAL A 8 14.12 -17.10 -7.40
C VAL A 8 15.40 -17.90 -7.13
N GLY A 9 15.58 -18.43 -5.91
CA GLY A 9 16.71 -19.31 -5.59
C GLY A 9 16.76 -20.56 -6.48
N VAL A 10 15.63 -21.25 -6.66
CA VAL A 10 15.53 -22.46 -7.49
C VAL A 10 15.75 -22.14 -8.97
N SER A 11 15.21 -21.04 -9.49
CA SER A 11 15.42 -20.65 -10.90
C SER A 11 16.86 -20.22 -11.19
N VAL A 12 17.53 -19.57 -10.23
CA VAL A 12 18.96 -19.25 -10.31
C VAL A 12 19.80 -20.52 -10.21
N VAL A 13 19.51 -21.42 -9.28
CA VAL A 13 20.22 -22.72 -9.16
C VAL A 13 20.02 -23.56 -10.43
N TRP A 14 18.81 -23.59 -10.97
CA TRP A 14 18.50 -24.27 -12.23
C TRP A 14 19.25 -23.66 -13.43
N GLN A 15 19.33 -22.32 -13.51
CA GLN A 15 20.14 -21.65 -14.52
C GLN A 15 21.64 -21.93 -14.34
N ALA A 16 22.16 -21.94 -13.12
CA ALA A 16 23.54 -22.30 -12.82
C ALA A 16 23.84 -23.76 -13.22
N LEU A 17 22.92 -24.69 -12.94
CA LEU A 17 23.04 -26.10 -13.34
C LEU A 17 23.00 -26.28 -14.86
N ILE A 18 22.16 -25.54 -15.58
CA ILE A 18 22.14 -25.55 -17.05
C ILE A 18 23.45 -24.99 -17.63
N VAL A 19 24.03 -23.96 -17.01
CA VAL A 19 25.27 -23.32 -17.46
C VAL A 19 26.51 -24.19 -17.25
N THR A 20 26.57 -24.98 -16.18
CA THR A 20 27.69 -25.93 -15.97
C THR A 20 27.85 -26.94 -17.11
N ARG A 21 26.85 -27.04 -18.01
CA ARG A 21 26.90 -27.89 -19.20
C ARG A 21 27.42 -27.22 -20.49
N GLY A 22 27.92 -25.97 -20.47
CA GLY A 22 28.66 -25.46 -21.65
C GLY A 22 28.84 -23.96 -21.87
N ALA A 23 28.45 -23.05 -20.97
CA ALA A 23 28.72 -21.63 -21.20
C ALA A 23 30.07 -21.22 -20.59
N ARG A 24 30.94 -20.58 -21.39
CA ARG A 24 32.16 -19.95 -20.88
C ARG A 24 31.80 -18.60 -20.23
N PRO A 25 32.28 -18.31 -19.01
CA PRO A 25 32.06 -17.02 -18.37
C PRO A 25 32.59 -15.89 -19.27
N ASN A 26 31.78 -14.84 -19.45
CA ASN A 26 32.11 -13.74 -20.35
C ASN A 26 32.80 -12.61 -19.58
N ASP A 27 34.11 -12.73 -19.38
CA ASP A 27 34.95 -11.74 -18.69
C ASP A 27 34.86 -10.33 -19.32
N ALA A 28 34.49 -10.24 -20.60
CA ALA A 28 34.34 -8.97 -21.29
C ALA A 28 33.17 -8.12 -20.76
N PHE A 29 32.09 -8.75 -20.27
CA PHE A 29 30.94 -8.03 -19.69
C PHE A 29 31.35 -7.28 -18.41
N TRP A 30 32.09 -7.94 -17.53
CA TRP A 30 32.55 -7.39 -16.25
C TRP A 30 33.65 -6.33 -16.39
N ARG A 31 34.45 -6.41 -17.46
CA ARG A 31 35.41 -5.35 -17.81
C ARG A 31 34.72 -4.10 -18.35
N ARG A 32 33.59 -4.26 -19.04
CA ARG A 32 32.85 -3.15 -19.64
C ARG A 32 31.94 -2.44 -18.63
N GLU A 33 31.22 -3.18 -17.80
CA GLU A 33 30.22 -2.67 -16.88
C GLU A 33 30.74 -2.73 -15.43
N LYS A 34 30.82 -1.58 -14.75
CA LYS A 34 31.36 -1.50 -13.37
C LYS A 34 30.31 -1.69 -12.27
N TRP A 35 29.03 -1.59 -12.59
CA TRP A 35 27.94 -1.70 -11.61
C TRP A 35 27.80 -3.10 -10.97
N PRO A 36 28.13 -4.24 -11.63
CA PRO A 36 28.08 -5.54 -10.97
C PRO A 36 29.11 -5.65 -9.83
N LEU A 37 30.29 -5.04 -10.01
CA LEU A 37 31.31 -4.95 -8.95
C LEU A 37 30.78 -4.13 -7.76
N ALA A 38 30.07 -3.04 -8.01
CA ALA A 38 29.45 -2.25 -6.94
C ALA A 38 28.42 -3.07 -6.12
N LEU A 39 27.64 -3.94 -6.78
CA LEU A 39 26.72 -4.85 -6.09
C LEU A 39 27.44 -5.91 -5.26
N VAL A 40 28.56 -6.45 -5.77
CA VAL A 40 29.42 -7.36 -4.98
C VAL A 40 29.99 -6.63 -3.77
N CYS A 41 30.55 -5.43 -3.95
CA CYS A 41 31.06 -4.62 -2.85
C CYS A 41 29.97 -4.30 -1.82
N TRP A 42 28.75 -3.97 -2.27
CA TRP A 42 27.60 -3.80 -1.38
C TRP A 42 27.32 -5.08 -0.59
N PHE A 43 27.18 -6.22 -1.26
CA PHE A 43 26.87 -7.49 -0.60
C PHE A 43 27.96 -7.89 0.41
N VAL A 44 29.24 -7.68 0.07
CA VAL A 44 30.36 -7.89 0.99
C VAL A 44 30.29 -6.94 2.17
N TRP A 45 29.96 -5.66 1.94
CA TRP A 45 29.80 -4.68 3.00
C TRP A 45 28.66 -5.06 3.96
N THR A 46 27.53 -5.55 3.45
CA THR A 46 26.42 -5.98 4.30
C THR A 46 26.75 -7.24 5.08
N MET A 47 27.48 -8.19 4.49
CA MET A 47 28.03 -9.32 5.23
C MET A 47 29.03 -8.89 6.31
N ALA A 48 29.91 -7.94 6.03
CA ALA A 48 30.84 -7.38 7.02
C ALA A 48 30.08 -6.69 8.16
N SER A 49 29.02 -5.95 7.84
CA SER A 49 28.18 -5.27 8.83
C SER A 49 27.44 -6.21 9.77
N ALA A 50 27.15 -7.43 9.33
CA ALA A 50 26.60 -8.46 10.20
C ALA A 50 27.57 -8.86 11.33
N GLY A 51 28.88 -8.69 11.12
CA GLY A 51 29.93 -9.07 12.08
C GLY A 51 30.02 -8.16 13.31
N TRP A 52 29.54 -6.92 13.23
CA TRP A 52 29.53 -5.98 14.36
C TRP A 52 28.12 -5.64 14.86
N SER A 53 27.10 -6.37 14.41
CA SER A 53 25.71 -6.19 14.87
C SER A 53 25.47 -6.81 16.25
N LEU A 54 24.73 -6.09 17.08
CA LEU A 54 24.28 -6.54 18.40
C LEU A 54 23.19 -7.64 18.34
N ASP A 55 22.50 -7.78 17.20
CA ASP A 55 21.47 -8.79 16.97
C ASP A 55 21.85 -9.70 15.78
N PRO A 56 22.57 -10.80 16.03
CA PRO A 56 23.05 -11.69 14.97
C PRO A 56 21.91 -12.37 14.22
N ALA A 57 20.76 -12.61 14.86
CA ALA A 57 19.61 -13.24 14.21
C ALA A 57 18.98 -12.31 13.17
N ARG A 58 18.85 -11.01 13.51
CA ARG A 58 18.32 -10.00 12.59
C ARG A 58 19.28 -9.69 11.45
N SER A 59 20.59 -9.67 11.71
CA SER A 59 21.60 -9.47 10.67
C SER A 59 21.66 -10.62 9.69
N TRP A 60 21.59 -11.87 10.15
CA TRP A 60 21.50 -13.02 9.24
C TRP A 60 20.23 -12.95 8.40
N LYS A 61 19.11 -12.55 8.99
CA LYS A 61 17.87 -12.34 8.22
C LYS A 61 18.05 -11.30 7.11
N MET A 62 18.72 -10.18 7.37
CA MET A 62 19.05 -9.20 6.31
C MET A 62 19.93 -9.80 5.21
N VAL A 63 21.04 -10.46 5.57
CA VAL A 63 21.95 -11.12 4.60
C VAL A 63 21.19 -12.13 3.76
N SER A 64 20.26 -12.89 4.34
CA SER A 64 19.44 -13.88 3.62
C SER A 64 18.49 -13.24 2.59
N ILE A 65 18.00 -12.02 2.86
CA ILE A 65 17.15 -11.27 1.94
C ILE A 65 17.98 -10.72 0.79
N GLU A 66 19.18 -10.24 1.08
CA GLU A 66 20.11 -9.67 0.08
C GLU A 66 20.88 -10.73 -0.72
N ALA A 67 20.96 -11.97 -0.24
CA ALA A 67 21.60 -13.07 -0.94
C ALA A 67 21.03 -13.28 -2.35
N ALA A 68 19.75 -12.94 -2.58
CA ALA A 68 19.16 -12.96 -3.91
C ALA A 68 19.84 -11.99 -4.90
N LEU A 69 20.35 -10.85 -4.43
CA LEU A 69 21.13 -9.91 -5.25
C LEU A 69 22.50 -10.50 -5.59
N GLY A 70 23.18 -11.11 -4.62
CA GLY A 70 24.44 -11.83 -4.86
C GLY A 70 24.26 -12.97 -5.86
N MET A 71 23.20 -13.76 -5.70
CA MET A 71 22.83 -14.84 -6.63
C MET A 71 22.50 -14.34 -8.03
N LEU A 72 21.82 -13.19 -8.17
CA LEU A 72 21.54 -12.57 -9.46
C LEU A 72 22.83 -12.11 -10.16
N VAL A 73 23.77 -11.56 -9.40
CA VAL A 73 25.07 -11.14 -9.94
C VAL A 73 25.88 -12.36 -10.40
N LEU A 74 25.87 -13.45 -9.63
CA LEU A 74 26.49 -14.72 -10.01
C LEU A 74 25.81 -15.35 -11.23
N SER A 75 24.49 -15.26 -11.35
CA SER A 75 23.77 -15.79 -12.52
C SER A 75 24.09 -15.00 -13.79
N TRP A 76 24.32 -13.69 -13.70
CA TRP A 76 24.78 -12.87 -14.83
C TRP A 76 26.24 -13.10 -15.20
N TRP A 77 27.08 -13.54 -14.25
CA TRP A 77 28.43 -14.02 -14.56
C TRP A 77 28.40 -15.36 -15.32
N ALA A 78 27.50 -16.26 -14.92
CA ALA A 78 27.33 -17.57 -15.53
C ALA A 78 26.63 -17.51 -16.90
N CYS A 79 25.57 -16.72 -17.01
CA CYS A 79 24.78 -16.50 -18.22
C CYS A 79 24.63 -14.98 -18.44
N PRO A 80 25.42 -14.36 -19.34
CA PRO A 80 25.29 -12.94 -19.58
C PRO A 80 23.84 -12.65 -19.98
N PRO A 81 23.24 -11.56 -19.46
CA PRO A 81 21.86 -11.29 -19.76
C PRO A 81 21.68 -11.13 -21.28
N PRO A 82 20.51 -11.53 -21.83
CA PRO A 82 20.21 -11.25 -23.22
C PRO A 82 20.37 -9.74 -23.48
N ASN A 83 20.49 -9.34 -24.75
CA ASN A 83 20.57 -7.92 -25.12
C ASN A 83 19.58 -7.06 -24.31
N LEU A 84 19.90 -5.78 -24.06
CA LEU A 84 19.05 -4.87 -23.27
C LEU A 84 17.58 -4.93 -23.69
N MET A 85 17.33 -5.10 -24.98
CA MET A 85 15.99 -5.25 -25.56
C MET A 85 15.26 -6.53 -25.14
N GLY A 86 15.97 -7.64 -24.89
CA GLY A 86 15.45 -8.89 -24.35
C GLY A 86 15.13 -8.80 -22.84
N ILE A 87 15.98 -8.13 -22.05
CA ILE A 87 15.71 -7.89 -20.62
C ILE A 87 14.43 -7.08 -20.45
N ARG A 88 14.30 -5.97 -21.19
CA ARG A 88 13.10 -5.11 -21.14
C ARG A 88 11.82 -5.86 -21.51
N ARG A 89 11.89 -6.76 -22.50
CA ARG A 89 10.78 -7.67 -22.87
C ARG A 89 10.42 -8.61 -21.74
N ALA A 90 11.42 -9.26 -21.15
CA ALA A 90 11.21 -10.23 -20.09
C ALA A 90 10.57 -9.58 -18.86
N VAL A 91 11.03 -8.38 -18.49
CA VAL A 91 10.41 -7.59 -17.39
C VAL A 91 8.95 -7.25 -17.72
N GLY A 92 8.66 -6.73 -18.92
CA GLY A 92 7.30 -6.38 -19.30
C GLY A 92 6.35 -7.57 -19.31
N TRP A 93 6.74 -8.69 -19.94
CA TRP A 93 5.89 -9.89 -20.01
C TRP A 93 5.75 -10.57 -18.65
N SER A 94 6.82 -10.67 -17.85
CA SER A 94 6.73 -11.24 -16.50
C SER A 94 5.83 -10.41 -15.58
N ALA A 95 5.91 -9.08 -15.66
CA ALA A 95 5.00 -8.20 -14.92
C ALA A 95 3.54 -8.38 -15.39
N ALA A 96 3.30 -8.48 -16.70
CA ALA A 96 1.95 -8.69 -17.25
C ALA A 96 1.36 -10.02 -16.76
N THR A 97 2.13 -11.10 -16.84
CA THR A 97 1.70 -12.42 -16.35
C THR A 97 1.46 -12.42 -14.85
N ALA A 98 2.32 -11.75 -14.06
CA ALA A 98 2.16 -11.67 -12.62
C ALA A 98 0.90 -10.88 -12.22
N CYS A 99 0.61 -9.76 -12.89
CA CYS A 99 -0.64 -9.02 -12.69
C CYS A 99 -1.87 -9.87 -13.01
N LEU A 100 -1.86 -10.58 -14.15
CA LEU A 100 -2.97 -11.46 -14.55
C LEU A 100 -3.18 -12.60 -13.55
N LEU A 101 -2.11 -13.28 -13.12
CA LEU A 101 -2.20 -14.35 -12.13
C LEU A 101 -2.76 -13.87 -10.80
N CYS A 102 -2.36 -12.66 -10.34
CA CYS A 102 -2.92 -12.07 -9.11
C CYS A 102 -4.42 -11.80 -9.25
N VAL A 103 -4.87 -11.27 -10.39
CA VAL A 103 -6.30 -11.01 -10.65
C VAL A 103 -7.09 -12.33 -10.73
N ILE A 104 -6.58 -13.32 -11.46
CA ILE A 104 -7.22 -14.64 -11.58
C ILE A 104 -7.33 -15.31 -10.21
N GLN A 105 -6.25 -15.34 -9.44
CA GLN A 105 -6.25 -15.97 -8.13
C GLN A 105 -7.17 -15.25 -7.14
N GLY A 106 -7.19 -13.92 -7.14
CA GLY A 106 -8.13 -13.17 -6.33
C GLY A 106 -9.58 -13.42 -6.74
N GLY A 107 -9.85 -13.56 -8.05
CA GLY A 107 -11.17 -13.96 -8.57
C GLY A 107 -11.59 -15.36 -8.12
N ILE A 108 -10.66 -16.32 -8.09
CA ILE A 108 -10.91 -17.68 -7.57
C ILE A 108 -11.21 -17.64 -6.06
N GLN A 109 -10.44 -16.87 -5.28
CA GLN A 109 -10.69 -16.71 -3.84
C GLN A 109 -12.05 -16.05 -3.58
N TRP A 110 -12.42 -15.05 -4.39
CA TRP A 110 -13.70 -14.39 -4.31
C TRP A 110 -14.86 -15.34 -4.65
N TYR A 111 -14.70 -16.17 -5.67
CA TYR A 111 -15.70 -17.21 -6.00
C TYR A 111 -15.86 -18.25 -4.88
N ASN A 112 -14.78 -18.57 -4.16
CA ASN A 112 -14.78 -19.53 -3.06
C ASN A 112 -15.18 -18.92 -1.70
N ASP A 113 -15.69 -17.69 -1.68
CA ASP A 113 -16.11 -16.95 -0.47
C ASP A 113 -15.04 -16.95 0.65
N ALA A 114 -13.78 -16.75 0.26
CA ALA A 114 -12.68 -16.70 1.20
C ALA A 114 -12.83 -15.50 2.14
N SER A 115 -12.79 -15.76 3.45
CA SER A 115 -12.94 -14.74 4.51
C SER A 115 -11.95 -13.57 4.43
N GLU A 116 -10.76 -13.78 3.83
CA GLU A 116 -9.80 -12.73 3.53
C GLU A 116 -9.25 -12.91 2.11
N LEU A 117 -9.44 -11.91 1.25
CA LEU A 117 -8.96 -11.92 -0.12
C LEU A 117 -7.49 -11.49 -0.17
N GLU A 118 -6.57 -12.47 -0.28
CA GLU A 118 -5.16 -12.19 -0.48
C GLU A 118 -4.84 -12.09 -1.98
N TRP A 119 -4.82 -10.85 -2.47
CA TRP A 119 -4.66 -10.57 -3.89
C TRP A 119 -3.22 -10.76 -4.43
N THR A 120 -2.18 -10.68 -3.59
CA THR A 120 -0.78 -10.92 -4.02
C THR A 120 -0.03 -11.87 -3.07
N PRO A 121 -0.26 -13.17 -3.18
CA PRO A 121 0.40 -14.15 -2.31
C PRO A 121 1.88 -14.35 -2.66
N TYR A 122 2.28 -14.09 -3.91
CA TYR A 122 3.64 -14.38 -4.40
C TYR A 122 4.59 -13.19 -4.34
N THR A 123 4.08 -11.96 -4.31
CA THR A 123 4.89 -10.75 -4.38
C THR A 123 4.22 -9.58 -3.66
N SER A 124 4.96 -8.50 -3.43
CA SER A 124 4.37 -7.29 -2.87
C SER A 124 3.73 -6.48 -3.99
N HIS A 125 2.51 -5.97 -3.76
CA HIS A 125 1.84 -5.02 -4.66
C HIS A 125 2.73 -3.84 -5.08
N ILE A 126 3.59 -3.36 -4.17
CA ILE A 126 4.51 -2.23 -4.43
C ILE A 126 5.56 -2.63 -5.47
N ARG A 127 6.22 -3.78 -5.24
CA ARG A 127 7.25 -4.29 -6.15
C ARG A 127 6.69 -4.58 -7.54
N LEU A 128 5.52 -5.25 -7.59
CA LEU A 128 4.87 -5.56 -8.84
C LEU A 128 4.46 -4.29 -9.60
N SER A 129 3.94 -3.27 -8.91
CA SER A 129 3.59 -1.98 -9.53
C SER A 129 4.81 -1.25 -10.11
N LEU A 130 5.96 -1.30 -9.44
CA LEU A 130 7.20 -0.70 -9.93
C LEU A 130 7.71 -1.42 -11.19
N LEU A 131 7.71 -2.75 -11.19
CA LEU A 131 8.11 -3.55 -12.37
C LEU A 131 7.14 -3.37 -13.54
N ALA A 132 5.83 -3.35 -13.28
CA ALA A 132 4.81 -3.09 -14.28
C ALA A 132 4.97 -1.68 -14.88
N GLY A 133 5.27 -0.67 -14.06
CA GLY A 133 5.53 0.68 -14.52
C GLY A 133 6.76 0.81 -15.41
N LEU A 134 7.88 0.20 -15.01
CA LEU A 134 9.09 0.15 -15.83
C LEU A 134 8.84 -0.60 -17.15
N GLY A 135 8.19 -1.76 -17.07
CA GLY A 135 7.84 -2.57 -18.24
C GLY A 135 6.93 -1.84 -19.22
N LEU A 136 5.91 -1.14 -18.73
CA LEU A 136 4.96 -0.40 -19.55
C LEU A 136 5.64 0.78 -20.24
N GLY A 137 6.41 1.57 -19.50
CA GLY A 137 7.12 2.70 -20.09
C GLY A 137 8.15 2.28 -21.14
N TRP A 138 8.91 1.20 -20.91
CA TRP A 138 9.79 0.64 -21.95
C TRP A 138 9.00 0.14 -23.17
N ALA A 139 7.87 -0.53 -22.95
CA ALA A 139 7.01 -1.00 -24.04
C ALA A 139 6.50 0.16 -24.91
N MET A 140 6.14 1.29 -24.28
CA MET A 140 5.71 2.52 -24.98
C MET A 140 6.87 3.17 -25.74
N VAL A 141 8.03 3.36 -25.11
CA VAL A 141 9.24 3.94 -25.74
C VAL A 141 9.66 3.14 -26.98
N GLU A 142 9.63 1.81 -26.87
CA GLU A 142 9.99 0.90 -27.97
C GLU A 142 8.85 0.68 -28.98
N LYS A 143 7.72 1.40 -28.84
CA LYS A 143 6.53 1.34 -29.71
C LYS A 143 5.90 -0.05 -29.84
N ARG A 144 6.02 -0.87 -28.80
CA ARG A 144 5.49 -2.25 -28.75
C ARG A 144 4.06 -2.24 -28.27
N ARG A 145 3.15 -1.90 -29.18
CA ARG A 145 1.72 -1.73 -28.89
C ARG A 145 1.12 -2.95 -28.18
N LEU A 146 1.38 -4.16 -28.66
CA LEU A 146 0.81 -5.37 -28.05
C LEU A 146 1.20 -5.52 -26.57
N LEU A 147 2.50 -5.43 -26.25
CA LEU A 147 2.99 -5.53 -24.88
C LEU A 147 2.47 -4.38 -24.01
N ALA A 148 2.43 -3.16 -24.54
CA ALA A 148 1.93 -2.01 -23.80
C ALA A 148 0.44 -2.13 -23.47
N TRP A 149 -0.39 -2.60 -24.42
CA TRP A 149 -1.82 -2.82 -24.19
C TRP A 149 -2.07 -3.97 -23.23
N THR A 150 -1.42 -5.13 -23.41
CA THR A 150 -1.63 -6.29 -22.53
C THR A 150 -1.21 -5.97 -21.10
N LEU A 151 -0.03 -5.37 -20.92
CA LEU A 151 0.46 -4.97 -19.61
C LEU A 151 -0.37 -3.85 -18.99
N GLY A 152 -0.76 -2.85 -19.78
CA GLY A 152 -1.59 -1.73 -19.31
C GLY A 152 -2.95 -2.19 -18.80
N ILE A 153 -3.64 -3.06 -19.55
CA ILE A 153 -4.93 -3.62 -19.15
C ILE A 153 -4.79 -4.52 -17.92
N ALA A 154 -3.81 -5.45 -17.95
CA ALA A 154 -3.55 -6.33 -16.81
C ALA A 154 -3.22 -5.55 -15.53
N TRP A 155 -2.43 -4.47 -15.66
CA TRP A 155 -2.05 -3.64 -14.54
C TRP A 155 -3.21 -2.76 -14.03
N ALA A 156 -4.04 -2.22 -14.92
CA ALA A 156 -5.25 -1.48 -14.53
C ALA A 156 -6.23 -2.38 -13.77
N ALA A 157 -6.48 -3.61 -14.26
CA ALA A 157 -7.31 -4.59 -13.57
C ALA A 157 -6.72 -4.94 -12.19
N PHE A 158 -5.41 -5.18 -12.12
CA PHE A 158 -4.71 -5.41 -10.86
C PHE A 158 -4.86 -4.23 -9.89
N ALA A 159 -4.66 -2.99 -10.34
CA ALA A 159 -4.77 -1.79 -9.50
C ALA A 159 -6.19 -1.62 -8.94
N TRP A 160 -7.20 -1.91 -9.77
CA TRP A 160 -8.61 -1.83 -9.40
C TRP A 160 -8.97 -2.84 -8.31
N CYS A 161 -8.65 -4.12 -8.53
CA CYS A 161 -8.99 -5.20 -7.60
C CYS A 161 -8.21 -5.11 -6.28
N THR A 162 -6.92 -4.82 -6.34
CA THR A 162 -6.04 -4.87 -5.16
C THR A 162 -6.08 -3.60 -4.31
N GLY A 163 -6.62 -2.49 -4.84
CA GLY A 163 -6.56 -1.20 -4.17
C GLY A 163 -5.13 -0.67 -3.96
N ALA A 164 -4.16 -1.16 -4.75
CA ALA A 164 -2.77 -0.77 -4.62
C ALA A 164 -2.57 0.70 -5.01
N LEU A 165 -2.46 1.59 -4.01
CA LEU A 165 -2.26 3.02 -4.23
C LEU A 165 -1.02 3.32 -5.09
N THR A 166 0.05 2.53 -4.94
CA THR A 166 1.26 2.66 -5.77
C THR A 166 0.98 2.36 -7.24
N ALA A 167 0.11 1.39 -7.54
CA ALA A 167 -0.29 1.08 -8.92
C ALA A 167 -1.08 2.26 -9.51
N ALA A 168 -2.05 2.78 -8.75
CA ALA A 168 -2.88 3.90 -9.17
C ALA A 168 -2.08 5.18 -9.45
N VAL A 169 -1.02 5.45 -8.69
CA VAL A 169 -0.15 6.62 -8.88
C VAL A 169 0.86 6.42 -10.01
N LEU A 170 1.45 5.23 -10.15
CA LEU A 170 2.50 4.99 -11.14
C LEU A 170 1.95 4.82 -12.56
N LEU A 171 0.72 4.36 -12.73
CA LEU A 171 0.09 4.20 -14.05
C LEU A 171 0.05 5.52 -14.86
N PRO A 172 -0.49 6.65 -14.36
CA PRO A 172 -0.47 7.90 -15.10
C PRO A 172 0.96 8.42 -15.31
N LEU A 173 1.86 8.28 -14.34
CA LEU A 173 3.25 8.72 -14.49
C LEU A 173 3.99 7.98 -15.61
N THR A 174 3.77 6.67 -15.72
CA THR A 174 4.39 5.84 -16.75
C THR A 174 3.80 6.12 -18.13
N PHE A 175 2.50 6.40 -18.19
CA PHE A 175 1.85 6.85 -19.41
C PHE A 175 2.38 8.22 -19.87
N LEU A 176 2.53 9.18 -18.94
CA LEU A 176 3.13 10.48 -19.21
C LEU A 176 4.57 10.34 -19.72
N TRP A 177 5.37 9.49 -19.10
CA TRP A 177 6.73 9.19 -19.56
C TRP A 177 6.75 8.57 -20.97
N GLY A 178 5.91 7.57 -21.22
CA GLY A 178 5.80 6.92 -22.52
C GLY A 178 5.35 7.87 -23.63
N MET A 179 4.34 8.70 -23.36
CA MET A 179 3.89 9.75 -24.29
C MET A 179 4.99 10.76 -24.58
N TRP A 180 5.62 11.30 -23.52
CA TRP A 180 6.71 12.27 -23.64
C TRP A 180 7.86 11.76 -24.51
N SER A 181 8.21 10.48 -24.36
CA SER A 181 9.27 9.84 -25.17
C SER A 181 8.90 9.62 -26.63
N SER A 182 7.60 9.57 -26.94
CA SER A 182 7.08 9.33 -28.29
C SER A 182 6.73 10.61 -29.04
N LEU A 183 6.63 11.74 -28.34
CA LEU A 183 6.23 13.04 -28.90
C LEU A 183 7.40 13.76 -29.60
N PRO A 184 7.17 14.42 -30.75
CA PRO A 184 8.15 15.32 -31.36
C PRO A 184 8.50 16.51 -30.44
N VAL A 185 9.62 17.19 -30.71
CA VAL A 185 10.11 18.31 -29.88
C VAL A 185 9.12 19.48 -29.79
N ARG A 186 8.40 19.77 -30.88
CA ARG A 186 7.44 20.90 -30.97
C ARG A 186 6.27 20.82 -29.98
N PRO A 187 5.48 19.72 -29.89
CA PRO A 187 4.38 19.59 -28.94
C PRO A 187 4.84 19.38 -27.49
N ARG A 188 6.12 19.08 -27.24
CA ARG A 188 6.65 18.72 -25.92
C ARG A 188 6.41 19.81 -24.86
N LYS A 189 6.51 21.10 -25.21
CA LYS A 189 6.22 22.21 -24.29
C LYS A 189 4.75 22.29 -23.87
N TRP A 190 3.83 22.04 -24.81
CA TRP A 190 2.40 22.04 -24.54
C TRP A 190 1.99 20.85 -23.68
N PHE A 191 2.56 19.68 -23.97
CA PHE A 191 2.37 18.48 -23.16
C PHE A 191 2.91 18.66 -21.74
N ALA A 192 4.09 19.28 -21.57
CA ALA A 192 4.62 19.61 -20.25
C ALA A 192 3.65 20.52 -19.49
N GLY A 193 3.16 21.58 -20.15
CA GLY A 193 2.17 22.49 -19.57
C GLY A 193 0.89 21.79 -19.13
N SER A 194 0.34 20.90 -19.97
CA SER A 194 -0.86 20.13 -19.61
C SER A 194 -0.60 19.13 -18.47
N ALA A 195 0.57 18.50 -18.44
CA ALA A 195 0.93 17.57 -17.37
C ALA A 195 1.09 18.29 -16.02
N VAL A 196 1.72 19.46 -16.02
CA VAL A 196 1.83 20.31 -14.81
C VAL A 196 0.46 20.81 -14.36
N MET A 197 -0.38 21.28 -15.28
CA MET A 197 -1.75 21.70 -14.96
C MET A 197 -2.58 20.55 -14.37
N GLY A 198 -2.48 19.36 -14.97
CA GLY A 198 -3.13 18.15 -14.46
C GLY A 198 -2.64 17.77 -13.05
N LEU A 199 -1.33 17.90 -12.79
CA LEU A 199 -0.77 17.67 -11.46
C LEU A 199 -1.30 18.71 -10.44
N VAL A 200 -1.31 19.99 -10.79
CA VAL A 200 -1.85 21.05 -9.94
C VAL A 200 -3.33 20.82 -9.63
N ALA A 201 -4.13 20.45 -10.64
CA ALA A 201 -5.53 20.10 -10.46
C ALA A 201 -5.69 18.89 -9.54
N ALA A 202 -4.92 17.82 -9.75
CA ALA A 202 -4.98 16.62 -8.91
C ALA A 202 -4.60 16.89 -7.46
N VAL A 203 -3.55 17.69 -7.23
CA VAL A 203 -3.13 18.13 -5.89
C VAL A 203 -4.21 19.01 -5.27
N GLY A 204 -4.77 19.97 -6.02
CA GLY A 204 -5.87 20.81 -5.56
C GLY A 204 -7.09 20.00 -5.15
N SER A 205 -7.52 19.05 -5.97
CA SER A 205 -8.62 18.13 -5.65
C SER A 205 -8.34 17.29 -4.42
N LEU A 206 -7.10 16.80 -4.25
CA LEU A 206 -6.69 16.06 -3.05
C LEU A 206 -6.77 16.96 -1.81
N LEU A 207 -6.27 18.19 -1.87
CA LEU A 207 -6.29 19.14 -0.76
C LEU A 207 -7.73 19.54 -0.37
N ILE A 208 -8.61 19.69 -1.35
CA ILE A 208 -10.05 19.93 -1.12
C ILE A 208 -10.69 18.70 -0.46
N TRP A 209 -10.41 17.50 -0.96
CA TRP A 209 -10.96 16.26 -0.39
C TRP A 209 -10.46 15.96 1.03
N LEU A 210 -9.23 16.40 1.37
CA LEU A 210 -8.66 16.31 2.72
C LEU A 210 -9.16 17.40 3.67
N GLN A 211 -9.96 18.37 3.21
CA GLN A 211 -10.59 19.32 4.13
C GLN A 211 -11.48 18.59 5.13
N PRO A 212 -11.54 19.07 6.38
CA PRO A 212 -12.46 18.52 7.37
C PRO A 212 -13.90 18.52 6.85
N VAL A 213 -14.64 17.44 7.12
CA VAL A 213 -16.09 17.41 6.88
C VAL A 213 -16.76 18.56 7.64
N PRO A 214 -17.76 19.26 7.07
CA PRO A 214 -18.49 20.28 7.80
C PRO A 214 -19.13 19.71 9.07
N LEU A 215 -19.31 20.56 10.08
CA LEU A 215 -20.09 20.21 11.26
C LEU A 215 -21.58 20.13 10.89
N PRO A 216 -22.38 19.35 11.64
CA PRO A 216 -23.84 19.46 11.57
C PRO A 216 -24.28 20.90 11.81
N ASN A 217 -25.35 21.33 11.14
CA ASN A 217 -25.89 22.69 11.30
C ASN A 217 -26.38 22.96 12.73
N GLU A 218 -26.88 21.93 13.40
CA GLU A 218 -27.40 22.00 14.75
C GLU A 218 -26.63 21.05 15.66
N LEU A 219 -26.23 21.54 16.83
CA LEU A 219 -25.60 20.78 17.89
C LEU A 219 -26.47 20.89 19.15
N PRO A 220 -27.55 20.09 19.26
CA PRO A 220 -28.38 20.07 20.45
C PRO A 220 -27.54 19.79 21.70
N GLU A 221 -27.95 20.41 22.81
CA GLU A 221 -27.27 20.25 24.10
C GLU A 221 -27.64 18.94 24.78
N ARG A 222 -28.88 18.45 24.59
CA ARG A 222 -29.43 17.30 25.31
C ARG A 222 -29.90 16.17 24.42
N THR A 223 -29.74 14.94 24.90
CA THR A 223 -30.27 13.71 24.32
C THR A 223 -31.77 13.57 24.57
N PRO A 224 -32.48 12.68 23.86
CA PRO A 224 -33.87 12.31 24.18
C PRO A 224 -34.07 11.76 25.60
N TRP A 225 -33.02 11.20 26.21
CA TRP A 225 -33.04 10.71 27.60
C TRP A 225 -32.65 11.80 28.61
N GLY A 226 -32.39 13.03 28.16
CA GLY A 226 -32.17 14.20 29.01
C GLY A 226 -30.71 14.46 29.42
N ASN A 227 -29.77 13.59 29.04
CA ASN A 227 -28.34 13.78 29.32
C ASN A 227 -27.71 14.80 28.36
N LEU A 228 -26.52 15.30 28.70
CA LEU A 228 -25.80 16.25 27.86
C LEU A 228 -25.03 15.54 26.75
N TYR A 229 -25.13 16.09 25.52
CA TYR A 229 -24.24 15.70 24.44
C TYR A 229 -22.82 16.22 24.67
N MET A 230 -21.85 15.36 24.40
CA MET A 230 -20.45 15.74 24.23
C MET A 230 -20.17 16.05 22.77
N HIS A 231 -19.61 17.24 22.56
CA HIS A 231 -19.20 17.77 21.27
C HIS A 231 -17.73 18.20 21.34
N GLN A 232 -16.91 17.65 20.45
CA GLN A 232 -15.50 18.00 20.25
C GLN A 232 -15.29 18.46 18.80
N PRO A 233 -15.79 19.65 18.42
CA PRO A 233 -15.74 20.16 17.05
C PRO A 233 -14.32 20.37 16.51
N GLU A 234 -13.35 20.55 17.40
CA GLU A 234 -11.92 20.63 17.12
C GLU A 234 -11.35 19.34 16.53
N LEU A 235 -11.93 18.18 16.87
CA LEU A 235 -11.55 16.90 16.32
C LEU A 235 -12.19 16.70 14.95
N THR A 236 -11.37 16.29 14.00
CA THR A 236 -11.68 16.28 12.58
C THR A 236 -11.91 14.92 11.98
N LEU A 237 -11.68 13.87 12.77
CA LEU A 237 -12.00 12.51 12.41
C LEU A 237 -13.45 12.40 11.94
N SER A 238 -13.59 11.81 10.75
CA SER A 238 -14.87 11.62 10.10
C SER A 238 -15.05 10.18 9.64
N GLU A 239 -16.31 9.76 9.57
CA GLU A 239 -16.70 8.46 9.04
C GLU A 239 -17.99 8.64 8.23
N GLY A 240 -18.06 8.03 7.04
CA GLY A 240 -19.25 8.13 6.17
C GLY A 240 -19.68 9.55 5.79
N GLY A 241 -18.80 10.55 5.91
CA GLY A 241 -19.14 11.95 5.65
C GLY A 241 -19.72 12.71 6.85
N HIS A 242 -19.58 12.19 8.07
CA HIS A 242 -20.01 12.85 9.32
C HIS A 242 -18.87 12.88 10.35
N ARG A 243 -18.91 13.84 11.29
CA ARG A 243 -17.89 13.99 12.35
C ARG A 243 -18.08 12.94 13.45
N VAL A 244 -16.99 12.29 13.87
CA VAL A 244 -17.03 11.20 14.86
C VAL A 244 -17.29 11.72 16.26
N PHE A 245 -16.63 12.79 16.70
CA PHE A 245 -16.65 13.24 18.09
C PHE A 245 -17.69 14.34 18.39
N VAL A 246 -18.78 14.38 17.64
CA VAL A 246 -19.94 15.26 17.92
C VAL A 246 -21.20 14.42 18.09
N LEU A 247 -22.20 14.97 18.79
CA LEU A 247 -23.47 14.31 19.10
C LEU A 247 -23.24 12.97 19.81
N SER A 248 -22.32 12.92 20.77
CA SER A 248 -21.99 11.69 21.48
C SER A 248 -22.45 11.74 22.94
N CYS A 249 -23.05 10.66 23.45
CA CYS A 249 -23.40 10.53 24.87
C CYS A 249 -22.91 9.20 25.47
N PRO A 250 -21.59 9.06 25.72
CA PRO A 250 -20.98 7.85 26.27
C PRO A 250 -21.61 7.26 27.54
N MET A 251 -22.20 8.11 28.39
CA MET A 251 -22.87 7.64 29.61
C MET A 251 -24.11 6.78 29.34
N GLU A 252 -24.72 6.90 28.16
CA GLU A 252 -25.90 6.12 27.76
C GLU A 252 -25.55 4.83 27.02
N TRP A 253 -24.33 4.72 26.48
CA TRP A 253 -23.95 3.66 25.54
C TRP A 253 -24.08 2.26 26.12
N ASP A 254 -23.54 2.02 27.30
CA ASP A 254 -23.53 0.68 27.90
C ASP A 254 -24.96 0.21 28.27
N SER A 255 -25.82 1.14 28.73
CA SER A 255 -27.22 0.83 29.03
C SER A 255 -28.07 0.61 27.79
N ALA A 256 -27.79 1.33 26.70
CA ALA A 256 -28.52 1.20 25.44
C ALA A 256 -28.09 -0.05 24.67
N TRP A 257 -26.79 -0.32 24.62
CA TRP A 257 -26.23 -1.46 23.89
C TRP A 257 -26.72 -2.79 24.46
N LYS A 258 -26.83 -2.92 25.79
CA LYS A 258 -27.39 -4.11 26.46
C LYS A 258 -28.85 -4.40 26.09
N GLN A 259 -29.58 -3.45 25.50
CA GLN A 259 -30.95 -3.68 25.04
C GLN A 259 -30.99 -4.36 23.67
N VAL A 260 -29.92 -4.26 22.88
CA VAL A 260 -29.86 -4.70 21.48
C VAL A 260 -28.83 -5.80 21.23
N SER A 261 -27.88 -6.01 22.14
CA SER A 261 -26.80 -7.01 22.01
C SER A 261 -26.42 -7.63 23.35
N ASP A 262 -26.09 -8.92 23.33
CA ASP A 262 -25.54 -9.67 24.47
C ASP A 262 -24.01 -9.48 24.63
N VAL A 263 -23.35 -8.89 23.63
CA VAL A 263 -21.89 -8.69 23.62
C VAL A 263 -21.54 -7.38 24.32
N SER A 264 -20.58 -7.39 25.23
CA SER A 264 -20.12 -6.16 25.88
C SER A 264 -19.39 -5.22 24.90
N LEU A 265 -19.60 -3.90 25.02
CA LEU A 265 -18.87 -2.88 24.25
C LEU A 265 -17.35 -2.87 24.51
N ASP A 266 -16.92 -3.41 25.65
CA ASP A 266 -15.50 -3.51 25.99
C ASP A 266 -14.85 -4.79 25.47
N THR A 267 -15.61 -5.63 24.76
CA THR A 267 -15.07 -6.84 24.11
C THR A 267 -14.04 -6.43 23.05
N PRO A 268 -12.80 -6.95 23.13
CA PRO A 268 -11.80 -6.69 22.11
C PRO A 268 -12.17 -7.41 20.82
N GLN A 269 -12.14 -6.69 19.70
CA GLN A 269 -12.35 -7.26 18.38
C GLN A 269 -11.16 -8.10 17.93
N ARG A 270 -11.38 -8.99 16.94
CA ARG A 270 -10.30 -9.79 16.31
C ARG A 270 -9.12 -8.94 15.82
N ARG A 271 -9.35 -7.66 15.49
CA ARG A 271 -8.33 -6.70 15.03
C ARG A 271 -7.72 -5.84 16.15
N GLY A 272 -8.01 -6.15 17.42
CA GLY A 272 -7.43 -5.47 18.59
C GLY A 272 -8.08 -4.13 18.99
N HIS A 273 -9.12 -3.69 18.29
CA HIS A 273 -9.90 -2.49 18.65
C HIS A 273 -11.11 -2.86 19.53
N ALA A 274 -11.51 -2.01 20.46
CA ALA A 274 -12.71 -2.27 21.27
C ALA A 274 -13.99 -2.14 20.41
N LEU A 275 -15.00 -2.98 20.65
CA LEU A 275 -16.32 -2.91 19.99
C LEU A 275 -16.93 -1.50 20.10
N ARG A 276 -16.72 -0.82 21.23
CA ARG A 276 -17.06 0.59 21.46
C ARG A 276 -16.58 1.53 20.35
N GLN A 277 -15.35 1.37 19.85
CA GLN A 277 -14.82 2.21 18.77
C GLN A 277 -15.48 1.89 17.42
N CYS A 278 -15.82 0.62 17.18
CA CYS A 278 -16.54 0.20 15.98
C CYS A 278 -17.95 0.78 15.96
N MET A 279 -18.70 0.62 17.06
CA MET A 279 -20.04 1.19 17.23
C MET A 279 -20.05 2.70 16.98
N LEU A 280 -19.16 3.44 17.65
CA LEU A 280 -19.05 4.89 17.50
C LEU A 280 -18.87 5.31 16.03
N ARG A 281 -17.98 4.64 15.30
CA ARG A 281 -17.72 4.93 13.89
C ARG A 281 -18.87 4.48 12.98
N TYR A 282 -19.44 3.31 13.22
CA TYR A 282 -20.56 2.79 12.43
C TYR A 282 -21.78 3.70 12.51
N ILE A 283 -22.20 4.10 13.72
CA ILE A 283 -23.32 5.04 13.89
C ILE A 283 -23.00 6.40 13.27
N THR A 284 -21.76 6.87 13.39
CA THR A 284 -21.31 8.07 12.66
C THR A 284 -21.50 7.93 11.15
N SER A 285 -21.19 6.75 10.59
CA SER A 285 -21.32 6.51 9.15
C SER A 285 -22.77 6.54 8.67
N LEU A 286 -23.73 6.22 9.54
CA LEU A 286 -25.17 6.37 9.28
C LEU A 286 -25.65 7.82 9.34
N GLY A 287 -24.83 8.74 9.87
CA GLY A 287 -25.21 10.15 10.07
C GLY A 287 -26.12 10.38 11.27
N LEU A 288 -26.19 9.42 12.19
CA LEU A 288 -27.06 9.48 13.36
C LEU A 288 -26.30 9.99 14.60
N PRO A 289 -27.00 10.61 15.58
CA PRO A 289 -26.42 10.91 16.87
C PRO A 289 -26.06 9.62 17.62
N LYS A 290 -24.98 9.65 18.40
CA LYS A 290 -24.50 8.50 19.18
C LYS A 290 -24.99 8.62 20.61
N ASP A 291 -26.31 8.67 20.75
CA ASP A 291 -27.04 8.64 22.01
C ASP A 291 -27.67 7.26 22.25
N GLY A 292 -28.19 7.05 23.46
CA GLY A 292 -28.80 5.79 23.84
C GLY A 292 -30.09 5.49 23.09
N ALA A 293 -30.89 6.51 22.78
CA ALA A 293 -32.12 6.34 22.01
C ALA A 293 -31.83 5.79 20.60
N THR A 294 -30.81 6.33 19.93
CA THR A 294 -30.37 5.84 18.61
C THR A 294 -29.82 4.43 18.70
N ILE A 295 -28.96 4.15 19.69
CA ILE A 295 -28.39 2.81 19.89
C ILE A 295 -29.49 1.77 20.12
N ALA A 296 -30.49 2.08 20.95
CA ALA A 296 -31.63 1.19 21.20
C ALA A 296 -32.52 0.99 19.97
N SER A 297 -32.47 1.88 18.99
CA SER A 297 -33.25 1.82 17.75
C SER A 297 -32.51 1.17 16.57
N LEU A 298 -31.27 0.70 16.76
CA LEU A 298 -30.49 0.06 15.70
C LEU A 298 -31.18 -1.20 15.18
N SER A 299 -31.10 -1.43 13.88
CA SER A 299 -31.62 -2.65 13.28
C SER A 299 -30.78 -3.88 13.68
N PRO A 300 -31.35 -5.09 13.67
CA PRO A 300 -30.59 -6.32 13.89
C PRO A 300 -29.39 -6.46 12.93
N GLU A 301 -29.51 -5.96 11.71
CA GLU A 301 -28.44 -5.92 10.71
C GLU A 301 -27.30 -4.98 11.13
N ASP A 302 -27.63 -3.79 11.65
CA ASP A 302 -26.64 -2.82 12.13
C ASP A 302 -25.88 -3.36 13.35
N VAL A 303 -26.59 -3.99 14.29
CA VAL A 303 -26.00 -4.60 15.49
C VAL A 303 -25.01 -5.69 15.07
N ARG A 304 -25.42 -6.59 14.17
CA ARG A 304 -24.53 -7.65 13.65
C ARG A 304 -23.31 -7.07 12.95
N ALA A 305 -23.48 -6.04 12.13
CA ALA A 305 -22.37 -5.40 11.44
C ALA A 305 -21.36 -4.79 12.42
N ILE A 306 -21.84 -4.17 13.50
CA ILE A 306 -20.99 -3.62 14.57
C ILE A 306 -20.25 -4.74 15.31
N GLU A 307 -20.93 -5.84 15.65
CA GLU A 307 -20.35 -7.03 16.30
C GLU A 307 -19.26 -7.70 15.45
N GLU A 308 -19.44 -7.74 14.13
CA GLU A 308 -18.44 -8.20 13.16
C GLU A 308 -17.25 -7.23 13.00
N GLY A 309 -17.33 -6.04 13.61
CA GLY A 309 -16.29 -5.03 13.60
C GLY A 309 -16.31 -4.11 12.38
N ASN A 310 -17.43 -4.01 11.68
CA ASN A 310 -17.59 -3.03 10.61
C ASN A 310 -17.67 -1.62 11.22
N THR A 311 -16.92 -0.69 10.64
CA THR A 311 -16.90 0.72 11.10
C THR A 311 -17.70 1.64 10.19
N ASN A 312 -18.26 1.12 9.10
CA ASN A 312 -18.99 1.89 8.10
C ASN A 312 -20.18 1.07 7.56
N CYS A 313 -21.34 1.68 7.44
CA CYS A 313 -22.58 1.07 6.92
C CYS A 313 -22.47 0.68 5.43
N HIS A 314 -21.61 1.35 4.68
CA HIS A 314 -21.35 1.05 3.28
C HIS A 314 -19.99 0.37 3.16
N PRO A 315 -19.91 -0.97 3.03
CA PRO A 315 -18.65 -1.65 2.83
C PRO A 315 -17.96 -1.11 1.57
N ALA A 316 -16.65 -0.91 1.64
CA ALA A 316 -15.84 -0.49 0.52
C ALA A 316 -14.75 -1.51 0.28
N GLN A 317 -14.40 -1.71 -0.99
CA GLN A 317 -13.34 -2.63 -1.43
C GLN A 317 -12.37 -1.91 -2.39
N GLY A 318 -11.22 -2.53 -2.64
CA GLY A 318 -10.23 -2.05 -3.61
C GLY A 318 -9.78 -0.62 -3.35
N LEU A 319 -9.77 0.21 -4.40
CA LEU A 319 -9.27 1.58 -4.32
C LEU A 319 -10.12 2.48 -3.40
N THR A 320 -11.44 2.27 -3.35
CA THR A 320 -12.34 3.07 -2.49
C THR A 320 -12.03 2.85 -1.02
N GLN A 321 -11.84 1.59 -0.61
CA GLN A 321 -11.42 1.26 0.77
C GLN A 321 -10.06 1.88 1.08
N ARG A 322 -9.13 1.84 0.12
CA ARG A 322 -7.80 2.43 0.28
C ARG A 322 -7.88 3.94 0.47
N MET A 323 -8.70 4.64 -0.32
CA MET A 323 -8.91 6.08 -0.17
C MET A 323 -9.51 6.42 1.21
N ARG A 324 -10.51 5.66 1.67
CA ARG A 324 -11.04 5.83 3.03
C ARG A 324 -9.98 5.62 4.10
N SER A 325 -9.13 4.60 3.97
CA SER A 325 -8.00 4.36 4.88
C SER A 325 -6.98 5.50 4.88
N VAL A 326 -6.69 6.09 3.72
CA VAL A 326 -5.80 7.26 3.60
C VAL A 326 -6.39 8.47 4.34
N ARG A 327 -7.68 8.77 4.13
CA ARG A 327 -8.39 9.86 4.81
C ARG A 327 -8.40 9.66 6.32
N PHE A 328 -8.85 8.49 6.77
CA PHE A 328 -8.89 8.12 8.17
C PHE A 328 -7.52 8.25 8.84
N GLY A 329 -6.47 7.77 8.15
CA GLY A 329 -5.10 7.89 8.62
C GLY A 329 -4.64 9.35 8.73
N TYR A 330 -4.99 10.21 7.77
CA TYR A 330 -4.68 11.64 7.81
C TYR A 330 -5.39 12.37 8.94
N GLU A 331 -6.69 12.16 9.10
CA GLU A 331 -7.48 12.80 10.16
C GLU A 331 -7.00 12.34 11.55
N THR A 332 -6.72 11.04 11.73
CA THR A 332 -6.17 10.48 12.98
C THR A 332 -4.79 11.06 13.31
N TRP A 333 -3.90 11.15 12.31
CA TRP A 333 -2.58 11.75 12.51
C TRP A 333 -2.67 13.26 12.83
N ARG A 334 -3.61 13.98 12.19
CA ARG A 334 -3.85 15.40 12.46
C ARG A 334 -4.32 15.62 13.89
N ASP A 335 -5.31 14.85 14.33
CA ASP A 335 -5.99 15.03 15.61
C ASP A 335 -5.17 14.50 16.80
N PHE A 336 -4.59 13.30 16.67
CA PHE A 336 -3.99 12.58 17.79
C PHE A 336 -2.47 12.45 17.71
N LYS A 337 -1.83 12.93 16.63
CA LYS A 337 -0.39 12.70 16.34
C LYS A 337 0.01 11.22 16.37
N ASN A 338 -0.95 10.33 16.11
CA ASN A 338 -0.73 8.91 16.14
C ASN A 338 -0.64 8.38 14.68
N PRO A 339 0.55 7.93 14.23
CA PRO A 339 0.70 7.37 12.88
C PRO A 339 0.19 5.92 12.77
N THR A 340 -0.15 5.27 13.88
CA THR A 340 -0.51 3.85 13.93
C THR A 340 -1.72 3.54 13.03
N GLY A 341 -1.65 2.43 12.30
CA GLY A 341 -2.69 2.02 11.36
C GLY A 341 -2.63 2.71 10.00
N SER A 342 -1.79 3.74 9.82
CA SER A 342 -1.50 4.33 8.51
C SER A 342 -0.07 4.08 8.06
N SER A 343 0.09 3.22 7.07
CA SER A 343 1.40 2.95 6.45
C SER A 343 2.09 4.20 5.87
N ILE A 344 1.33 5.24 5.49
CA ILE A 344 1.89 6.46 4.90
C ILE A 344 2.49 7.33 6.01
N TRP A 345 1.74 7.55 7.09
CA TRP A 345 2.18 8.39 8.20
C TRP A 345 3.28 7.71 9.02
N GLN A 346 3.23 6.38 9.19
CA GLN A 346 4.33 5.62 9.76
C GLN A 346 5.64 5.83 8.98
N ARG A 347 5.60 5.75 7.65
CA ARG A 347 6.79 5.99 6.83
C ARG A 347 7.31 7.42 6.97
N TRP A 348 6.41 8.40 7.08
CA TRP A 348 6.80 9.79 7.29
C TRP A 348 7.51 9.98 8.64
N GLU A 349 6.95 9.46 9.73
CA GLU A 349 7.58 9.50 11.06
C GLU A 349 8.90 8.72 11.10
N HIS A 350 8.95 7.54 10.49
CA HIS A 350 10.19 6.77 10.38
C HIS A 350 11.26 7.48 9.56
N TRP A 351 10.88 8.20 8.50
CA TRP A 351 11.83 9.00 7.72
C TRP A 351 12.38 10.17 8.54
N GLN A 352 11.53 10.90 9.27
CA GLN A 352 11.97 11.95 10.19
C GLN A 352 12.93 11.39 11.25
N ALA A 353 12.57 10.26 11.87
CA ALA A 353 13.41 9.57 12.84
C ALA A 353 14.75 9.13 12.22
N ALA A 354 14.73 8.59 10.99
CA ALA A 354 15.94 8.18 10.28
C ALA A 354 16.87 9.37 9.98
N VAL A 355 16.33 10.51 9.55
CA VAL A 355 17.10 11.73 9.32
C VAL A 355 17.74 12.23 10.62
N LEU A 356 16.98 12.27 11.71
CA LEU A 356 17.48 12.66 13.03
C LEU A 356 18.59 11.71 13.52
N THR A 357 18.39 10.41 13.33
CA THR A 357 19.35 9.34 13.69
C THR A 357 20.63 9.43 12.86
N TRP A 358 20.51 9.72 11.57
CA TRP A 358 21.65 9.95 10.69
C TRP A 358 22.45 11.19 11.10
N GLN A 359 21.77 12.29 11.41
CA GLN A 359 22.42 13.52 11.86
C GLN A 359 23.18 13.34 13.18
N SER A 360 22.73 12.46 14.06
CA SER A 360 23.40 12.21 15.35
C SER A 360 24.60 11.27 15.25
N ALA A 361 24.66 10.36 14.27
CA ALA A 361 25.81 9.47 14.07
C ALA A 361 26.03 9.08 12.59
N PRO A 362 26.61 9.97 11.76
CA PRO A 362 26.70 9.77 10.31
C PRO A 362 27.78 8.77 9.87
N TRP A 363 28.83 8.57 10.68
CA TRP A 363 30.01 7.80 10.26
C TRP A 363 29.95 6.33 10.65
N ILE A 364 29.50 6.03 11.88
CA ILE A 364 29.52 4.67 12.46
C ILE A 364 28.08 4.18 12.73
N GLY A 365 27.06 5.04 12.54
CA GLY A 365 25.68 4.73 12.93
C GLY A 365 25.54 4.60 14.45
N HIS A 366 24.48 3.93 14.89
CA HIS A 366 24.17 3.72 16.32
C HIS A 366 24.52 2.30 16.82
N GLY A 367 25.41 1.60 16.11
CA GLY A 367 25.76 0.20 16.38
C GLY A 367 25.20 -0.77 15.36
#